data_AF-A0A9E0CZ46-F1
#
_entry.id   AF-A0A9E0CZ46-F1
#
_cell.length_a   1.000
_cell.length_b   1.000
_cell.length_c   1.000
_cell.angle_alpha   90.00
_cell.angle_beta   90.00
_cell.angle_gamma   90.00
#
_symmetry.space_group_name_H-M   'P 1'
#
loop_
_entity.id
_entity.type
_entity.pdbx_description
1 polymer ?
#
loop_
_entity_poly.entity_id
_entity_poly.type
_entity_poly.pdbx_seq_one_letter_code
_entity_poly.pdbx_strand_id
1 'polypeptide(L)' 'KIFRIKEPIAKGLALGSAAHAIGTAKAMEMGEIEGAMSSLSIAVAGILTVALSSVFAGFM' A
#
# COMPACT_ATOMS: atom_id res chain seq x y z
N LYS A 1 16.77 7.39 -2.52
CA LYS A 1 17.79 6.89 -3.49
C LYS A 1 18.94 6.11 -2.83
N ILE A 2 18.88 5.92 -1.50
CA ILE A 2 19.84 5.11 -0.72
C ILE A 2 19.76 3.63 -1.14
N PHE A 3 18.54 3.11 -1.28
CA PHE A 3 18.28 1.79 -1.86
C PHE A 3 17.76 1.95 -3.29
N ARG A 4 18.43 1.31 -4.26
CA ARG A 4 18.09 1.36 -5.69
C ARG A 4 17.12 0.24 -6.06
N ILE A 5 15.90 0.29 -5.53
CA ILE A 5 14.85 -0.68 -5.89
C ILE A 5 14.44 -0.45 -7.34
N LYS A 6 14.72 -1.43 -8.20
CA LYS A 6 14.36 -1.40 -9.63
C LYS A 6 13.07 -2.16 -9.92
N GLU A 7 12.74 -3.15 -9.10
CA GLU A 7 11.59 -4.02 -9.28
C GLU A 7 10.28 -3.21 -9.13
N PRO A 8 9.49 -3.02 -10.21
CA PRO A 8 8.22 -2.29 -10.18
C PRO A 8 7.24 -2.80 -9.10
N ILE A 9 7.17 -4.10 -8.88
CA ILE A 9 6.31 -4.71 -7.85
C ILE A 9 6.72 -4.20 -6.46
N ALA A 10 8.02 -4.24 -6.15
CA ALA A 10 8.53 -3.79 -4.87
C ALA A 10 8.29 -2.29 -4.63
N LYS A 11 8.38 -1.46 -5.68
CA LYS A 11 8.04 -0.03 -5.57
C LYS A 11 6.55 0.18 -5.30
N GLY A 12 5.69 -0.51 -6.05
CA GLY A 12 4.24 -0.44 -5.86
C GLY A 12 3.83 -0.86 -4.45
N LEU A 13 4.34 -2.01 -3.99
CA LEU A 13 4.11 -2.48 -2.61
C LEU A 13 4.57 -1.47 -1.57
N ALA A 14 5.76 -0.88 -1.73
CA ALA A 14 6.29 0.10 -0.78
C ALA A 14 5.42 1.37 -0.69
N LEU A 15 4.90 1.85 -1.82
CA LEU A 15 4.03 3.02 -1.88
C LEU A 15 2.64 2.71 -1.30
N GLY A 16 2.07 1.55 -1.62
CA GLY A 16 0.74 1.17 -1.18
C GLY A 16 0.67 0.70 0.27
N SER A 17 1.75 0.13 0.81
CA SER A 17 1.80 -0.33 2.21
C SER A 17 1.78 0.81 3.22
N ALA A 18 2.15 2.03 2.81
CA ALA A 18 1.95 3.23 3.61
C ALA A 18 0.45 3.60 3.74
N ALA A 19 -0.44 2.88 3.05
CA ALA A 19 -1.89 2.98 3.09
C ALA A 19 -2.42 4.41 2.85
N HIS A 20 -1.77 5.13 1.93
CA HIS A 20 -2.07 6.53 1.69
C HIS A 20 -2.36 6.79 0.20
N ALA A 21 -3.48 7.45 -0.10
CA ALA A 21 -3.95 7.66 -1.46
C ALA A 21 -2.95 8.43 -2.35
N ILE A 22 -2.24 9.42 -1.79
CA ILE A 22 -1.18 10.17 -2.51
C ILE A 22 -0.04 9.22 -2.96
N GLY A 23 0.32 8.21 -2.16
CA GLY A 23 1.35 7.24 -2.52
C GLY A 23 0.93 6.38 -3.72
N THR A 24 -0.33 5.93 -3.74
CA THR A 24 -0.90 5.17 -4.87
C THR A 24 -1.03 6.03 -6.12
N ALA A 25 -1.48 7.29 -6.01
CA ALA A 25 -1.50 8.22 -7.14
C ALA A 25 -0.10 8.39 -7.74
N LYS A 26 0.92 8.50 -6.88
CA LYS A 26 2.30 8.59 -7.35
C LYS A 26 2.80 7.30 -8.00
N ALA A 27 2.37 6.14 -7.51
CA ALA A 27 2.69 4.84 -8.10
C ALA A 27 2.11 4.70 -9.52
N MET A 28 0.89 5.20 -9.74
CA MET A 28 0.24 5.19 -11.07
C MET A 28 1.00 6.05 -12.09
N GLU A 29 1.63 7.16 -11.65
CA GLU A 29 2.51 7.95 -12.50
C GLU A 29 3.84 7.24 -12.83
N MET A 30 4.26 6.25 -12.03
CA MET A 30 5.51 5.50 -12.27
C MET A 30 5.33 4.35 -13.28
N GLY A 31 4.13 3.76 -13.33
CA GLY A 31 3.81 2.66 -14.24
C GLY A 31 2.54 1.92 -13.84
N GLU A 32 2.01 1.13 -14.77
CA GLU A 32 0.80 0.34 -14.54
C GLU A 32 1.02 -0.74 -13.46
N ILE A 33 2.20 -1.38 -13.44
CA ILE A 33 2.53 -2.42 -12.45
C ILE A 33 2.70 -1.81 -11.06
N GLU A 34 3.45 -0.71 -10.93
CA GLU A 34 3.59 0.03 -9.68
C GLU A 34 2.22 0.48 -9.14
N GLY A 35 1.38 1.07 -9.99
CA GLY A 35 0.03 1.51 -9.65
C GLY A 35 -0.88 0.37 -9.20
N ALA A 36 -0.88 -0.75 -9.93
CA ALA A 36 -1.66 -1.94 -9.59
C ALA A 36 -1.23 -2.53 -8.24
N MET A 37 0.08 -2.71 -8.03
CA MET A 37 0.60 -3.28 -6.77
C MET A 37 0.40 -2.33 -5.57
N SER A 38 0.48 -1.02 -5.79
CA SER A 38 0.17 -0.02 -4.76
C SER A 38 -1.30 -0.05 -4.36
N SER A 39 -2.20 -0.12 -5.35
CA SER A 39 -3.66 -0.19 -5.14
C SER A 39 -4.06 -1.48 -4.43
N LEU A 40 -3.44 -2.61 -4.78
CA LEU A 40 -3.65 -3.88 -4.08
C LEU A 40 -3.22 -3.78 -2.60
N SER A 41 -2.04 -3.20 -2.34
CA SER A 41 -1.50 -3.11 -0.98
C SER A 41 -2.34 -2.23 -0.06
N ILE A 42 -2.83 -1.08 -0.55
CA ILE A 42 -3.69 -0.20 0.25
C ILE A 42 -5.04 -0.85 0.57
N ALA A 43 -5.60 -1.63 -0.35
CA ALA A 43 -6.84 -2.37 -0.12
C ALA A 43 -6.65 -3.44 0.98
N VAL A 44 -5.57 -4.22 0.91
CA VAL A 44 -5.24 -5.23 1.93
C VAL A 44 -5.00 -4.57 3.29
N ALA A 45 -4.25 -3.47 3.33
CA ALA A 45 -4.01 -2.71 4.56
C ALA A 45 -5.33 -2.19 5.18
N GLY A 46 -6.26 -1.70 4.35
CA GLY A 46 -7.58 -1.27 4.79
C GLY A 46 -8.40 -2.41 5.39
N ILE A 47 -8.44 -3.56 4.73
CA ILE A 47 -9.13 -4.76 5.23
C ILE A 47 -8.56 -5.19 6.59
N LEU A 48 -7.24 -5.27 6.71
CA LEU A 48 -6.57 -5.61 7.97
C LEU A 48 -6.89 -4.60 9.06
N THR A 49 -6.90 -3.31 8.74
CA THR A 49 -7.24 -2.24 9.70
C THR A 49 -8.65 -2.39 10.25
N VAL A 50 -9.63 -2.68 9.38
CA VAL A 50 -11.03 -2.89 9.79
C VAL A 50 -11.22 -4.17 10.61
N ALA A 51 -10.55 -5.25 10.23
CA ALA A 51 -10.59 -6.50 10.99
C ALA A 51 -10.00 -6.32 12.40
N LEU A 52 -8.83 -5.68 12.48
CA LEU A 52 -8.15 -5.43 13.75
C LEU A 52 -8.88 -4.39 14.62
N SER A 53 -9.53 -3.39 14.02
CA SER A 53 -10.29 -2.39 14.79
C SER A 53 -11.46 -3.02 15.54
N SER A 54 -12.15 -3.99 14.92
CA SER A 54 -13.26 -4.72 15.55
C SER A 54 -12.78 -5.55 16.75
N VAL A 55 -11.62 -6.20 16.62
CA VAL A 55 -10.98 -6.94 17.71
C VAL A 55 -10.52 -6.00 18.83
N PHE A 56 -9.86 -4.89 18.49
CA PHE A 56 -9.42 -3.89 19.44
C PHE A 56 -10.58 -3.26 20.23
N ALA A 57 -11.70 -2.97 19.55
CA ALA A 57 -12.91 -2.46 20.20
C ALA A 57 -13.50 -3.43 21.23
N GLY A 58 -13.33 -4.73 21.05
CA GLY A 58 -13.76 -5.74 22.03
C GLY A 58 -12.85 -5.87 23.26
N PHE A 59 -11.66 -5.27 23.24
CA PHE A 59 -10.72 -5.24 24.36
C PHE A 59 -10.78 -3.94 25.19
N MET A 60 -11.48 -2.91 24.72
CA MET A 60 -11.82 -1.69 25.49
C MET A 60 -13.12 -1.87 26.25
#